data_AF-A0A3S4G9M0-F1
#
_entry.id   AF-A0A3S4G9M0-F1
#
_cell.length_a   1.000
_cell.length_b   1.000
_cell.length_c   1.000
_cell.angle_alpha   90.00
_cell.angle_beta   90.00
_cell.angle_gamma   90.00
#
_symmetry.space_group_name_H-M   'P 1'
#
loop_
_entity.id
_entity.type
_entity.pdbx_description
1 polymer ?
#
loop_
_entity_poly.entity_id
_entity_poly.type
_entity_poly.pdbx_seq_one_letter_code
_entity_poly.pdbx_strand_id
1 'polypeptide(L)'
;MKLEVLPLDQKTFSAYGDVIETQERDFFHINNGLVERYHDLAKVEVLEQDRTLISINRAQPAAMPIVVHELERHPLGTQAFVPMNGEAFVVIVALGDDKPDLSTLRAFISNGRRASIITVMYGITRCLRGRRLPIF
;
A
#
# COMPACT_ATOMS: atom_id res chain seq x y z
N MET A 1 4.33 -19.66 9.43
CA MET A 1 3.87 -18.93 10.64
C MET A 1 2.49 -18.36 10.39
N LYS A 2 1.70 -18.06 11.43
CA LYS A 2 0.49 -17.24 11.29
C LYS A 2 0.87 -15.78 11.46
N LEU A 3 0.37 -14.92 10.59
CA LEU A 3 0.61 -13.48 10.64
C LEU A 3 -0.72 -12.79 10.96
N GLU A 4 -0.73 -11.98 12.01
CA GLU A 4 -1.86 -11.12 12.32
C GLU A 4 -1.96 -10.00 11.27
N VAL A 5 -3.20 -9.67 10.87
CA VAL A 5 -3.47 -8.61 9.91
C VAL A 5 -3.92 -7.37 10.68
N LEU A 6 -3.12 -6.32 10.63
CA LEU A 6 -3.36 -5.06 11.33
C LEU A 6 -4.07 -4.04 10.43
N PRO A 7 -4.80 -3.06 10.97
CA PRO A 7 -5.28 -1.94 10.18
C PRO A 7 -4.11 -1.18 9.53
N LEU A 8 -4.25 -0.79 8.27
CA LEU A 8 -3.28 0.06 7.59
C LEU A 8 -3.41 1.51 8.08
N ASP A 9 -2.30 2.08 8.53
CA ASP A 9 -2.19 3.46 9.03
C ASP A 9 -0.76 3.97 8.79
N GLN A 10 -0.60 5.26 8.47
CA GLN A 10 0.71 5.85 8.18
C GLN A 10 1.74 5.64 9.30
N LYS A 11 1.37 5.80 10.57
CA LYS A 11 2.29 5.64 11.70
C LYS A 11 2.82 4.21 11.74
N THR A 12 1.95 3.23 11.52
CA THR A 12 2.32 1.80 11.54
C THR A 12 3.05 1.33 10.27
N PHE A 13 2.85 2.03 9.16
CA PHE A 13 3.41 1.67 7.85
C PHE A 13 4.69 2.44 7.48
N SER A 14 5.00 3.53 8.19
CA SER A 14 6.09 4.48 7.86
C SER A 14 7.47 3.86 7.61
N ALA A 15 7.79 2.72 8.24
CA ALA A 15 9.07 2.03 8.00
C ALA A 15 9.15 1.35 6.62
N TYR A 16 8.02 1.01 6.01
CA TYR A 16 7.93 0.26 4.75
C TYR A 16 7.62 1.15 3.54
N GLY A 17 7.09 2.36 3.81
CA GLY A 17 6.77 3.37 2.82
C GLY A 17 5.64 4.30 3.29
N ASP A 18 4.87 4.81 2.34
CA ASP A 18 3.84 5.81 2.58
C ASP A 18 2.43 5.25 2.36
N VAL A 19 1.49 5.70 3.17
CA VAL A 19 0.05 5.53 2.96
C VAL A 19 -0.47 6.79 2.28
N ILE A 20 -1.07 6.63 1.11
CA ILE A 20 -1.73 7.72 0.37
C ILE A 20 -3.21 7.72 0.78
N GLU A 21 -3.60 8.72 1.55
CA GLU A 21 -4.96 8.92 2.03
C GLU A 21 -5.22 10.39 2.36
N THR A 22 -6.48 10.76 2.64
CA THR A 22 -6.86 12.13 3.02
C THR A 22 -7.20 12.27 4.51
N GLN A 23 -7.39 11.15 5.21
CA GLN A 23 -7.75 11.17 6.63
C GLN A 23 -6.56 11.64 7.45
N GLU A 24 -6.79 12.64 8.31
CA GLU A 24 -5.77 13.19 9.23
C GLU A 24 -4.50 13.67 8.50
N ARG A 25 -4.64 14.14 7.25
CA ARG A 25 -3.57 14.74 6.46
C ARG A 25 -3.76 16.23 6.29
N ASP A 26 -2.64 16.94 6.34
CA ASP A 26 -2.60 18.35 6.00
C ASP A 26 -2.99 18.57 4.53
N PHE A 27 -3.65 19.69 4.29
CA PHE A 27 -3.99 20.14 2.95
C PHE A 27 -3.88 21.66 2.89
N PHE A 28 -3.82 22.16 1.66
CA PHE A 28 -4.04 23.58 1.41
C PHE A 28 -5.04 23.76 0.28
N HIS A 29 -5.77 24.86 0.33
CA HIS A 29 -6.72 25.17 -0.73
C HIS A 29 -6.00 25.65 -2.00
N ILE A 30 -6.49 25.17 -3.14
CA ILE A 30 -6.17 25.69 -4.48
C ILE A 30 -7.47 26.12 -5.16
N ASN A 31 -7.36 26.70 -6.38
CA ASN A 31 -8.51 27.13 -7.17
C ASN A 31 -9.49 28.02 -6.37
N ASN A 32 -8.97 29.08 -5.73
CA ASN A 32 -9.76 30.03 -4.93
C ASN A 32 -10.59 29.40 -3.81
N GLY A 33 -10.04 28.39 -3.11
CA GLY A 33 -10.76 27.74 -2.01
C GLY A 33 -11.60 26.53 -2.42
N LEU A 34 -11.76 26.27 -3.72
CA LEU A 34 -12.71 25.26 -4.21
C LEU A 34 -12.17 23.83 -4.20
N VAL A 35 -10.85 23.65 -4.03
CA VAL A 35 -10.22 22.33 -4.03
C VAL A 35 -9.26 22.23 -2.86
N GLU A 36 -9.39 21.16 -2.08
CA GLU A 36 -8.42 20.77 -1.06
C GLU A 36 -7.32 19.93 -1.71
N ARG A 37 -6.09 20.42 -1.68
CA ARG A 37 -4.92 19.67 -2.15
C ARG A 37 -4.21 19.04 -0.96
N TYR A 38 -4.40 17.74 -0.79
CA TYR A 38 -3.57 16.89 0.05
C TYR A 38 -2.22 16.69 -0.63
N HIS A 39 -1.22 17.44 -0.19
CA HIS A 39 0.07 17.53 -0.85
C HIS A 39 1.05 16.48 -0.31
N ASP A 40 1.98 16.06 -1.17
CA ASP A 40 3.12 15.20 -0.79
C ASP A 40 2.74 13.95 0.01
N LEU A 41 1.67 13.28 -0.42
CA LEU A 41 1.19 12.06 0.25
C LEU A 41 2.15 10.89 0.09
N ALA A 42 3.00 10.91 -0.94
CA ALA A 42 4.06 9.95 -1.12
C ALA A 42 5.07 10.43 -2.19
N LYS A 43 6.32 9.98 -2.06
CA LYS A 43 7.39 10.24 -3.02
C LYS A 43 7.58 9.07 -3.97
N VAL A 44 7.59 9.34 -5.27
CA VAL A 44 7.94 8.34 -6.29
C VAL A 44 9.42 8.45 -6.60
N GLU A 45 10.17 7.38 -6.40
CA GLU A 45 11.58 7.28 -6.75
C GLU A 45 11.76 6.17 -7.79
N VAL A 46 12.50 6.47 -8.84
CA VAL A 46 12.82 5.52 -9.91
C VAL A 46 14.26 5.77 -10.33
N LEU A 47 15.08 4.74 -10.20
CA LEU A 47 16.48 4.69 -10.60
C LEU A 47 16.57 3.80 -11.85
N GLU A 48 17.41 4.19 -12.80
CA GLU A 48 17.79 3.36 -13.96
C GLU A 48 16.63 2.90 -14.88
N GLN A 49 15.41 3.42 -14.71
CA GLN A 49 14.36 3.31 -15.72
C GLN A 49 14.26 4.62 -16.50
N ASP A 50 14.00 4.51 -17.79
CA ASP A 50 13.86 5.67 -18.68
C ASP A 50 12.69 6.57 -18.29
N ARG A 51 11.65 6.02 -17.63
CA ARG A 51 10.36 6.70 -17.39
C ARG A 51 9.64 6.20 -16.14
N THR A 52 9.01 7.12 -15.41
CA THR A 52 7.93 6.80 -14.46
C THR A 52 6.67 6.35 -15.21
N LEU A 53 6.11 5.20 -14.84
CA LEU A 53 4.97 4.60 -15.52
C LEU A 53 3.69 4.65 -14.67
N ILE A 54 2.54 4.73 -15.34
CA ILE A 54 1.21 4.55 -14.77
C ILE A 54 0.56 3.37 -15.47
N SER A 55 0.04 2.42 -14.71
CA SER A 55 -0.61 1.21 -15.23
C SER A 55 -1.84 0.85 -14.41
N ILE A 56 -2.74 0.04 -15.00
CA ILE A 56 -3.87 -0.57 -14.30
C ILE A 56 -3.61 -2.06 -14.21
N ASN A 57 -3.45 -2.56 -12.98
CA ASN A 57 -3.35 -3.99 -12.70
C ASN A 57 -4.72 -4.51 -12.26
N ARG A 58 -5.26 -5.49 -13.00
CA ARG A 58 -6.52 -6.15 -12.64
C ARG A 58 -6.25 -7.49 -11.96
N ALA A 59 -6.21 -7.47 -10.62
CA ALA A 59 -5.99 -8.66 -9.81
C ALA A 59 -7.28 -9.45 -9.56
N GLN A 60 -7.19 -10.78 -9.53
CA GLN A 60 -8.25 -11.64 -9.03
C GLN A 60 -8.21 -11.68 -7.48
N PRO A 61 -9.37 -11.74 -6.80
CA PRO A 61 -9.40 -11.90 -5.35
C PRO A 61 -8.70 -13.17 -4.90
N ALA A 62 -7.90 -13.09 -3.83
CA ALA A 62 -7.25 -14.26 -3.26
C ALA A 62 -8.27 -15.18 -2.57
N ALA A 63 -8.04 -16.50 -2.67
CA ALA A 63 -8.79 -17.49 -1.91
C ALA A 63 -8.36 -17.46 -0.44
N MET A 64 -9.31 -17.72 0.47
CA MET A 64 -9.02 -17.84 1.90
C MET A 64 -8.83 -19.31 2.27
N PRO A 65 -7.86 -19.65 3.14
CA PRO A 65 -6.87 -18.74 3.74
C PRO A 65 -5.81 -18.26 2.72
N ILE A 66 -5.37 -17.00 2.84
CA ILE A 66 -4.25 -16.49 2.04
C ILE A 66 -2.96 -17.12 2.57
N VAL A 67 -2.28 -17.88 1.71
CA VAL A 67 -0.96 -18.45 1.99
C VAL A 67 0.07 -17.74 1.12
N VAL A 68 1.15 -17.28 1.75
CA VAL A 68 2.23 -16.54 1.09
C VAL A 68 3.54 -17.28 1.28
N HIS A 69 4.24 -17.48 0.17
CA HIS A 69 5.52 -18.19 0.11
C HIS A 69 6.67 -17.30 -0.34
N GLU A 70 6.37 -16.11 -0.86
CA GLU A 70 7.34 -15.21 -1.49
C GLU A 70 6.99 -13.74 -1.20
N LEU A 71 8.01 -12.90 -1.22
CA LEU A 71 7.90 -11.45 -1.25
C LEU A 71 8.78 -10.94 -2.40
N GLU A 72 8.31 -9.92 -3.10
CA GLU A 72 9.07 -9.23 -4.16
C GLU A 72 9.59 -7.89 -3.65
N ARG A 73 10.69 -7.40 -4.23
CA ARG A 73 11.29 -6.09 -3.95
C ARG A 73 11.65 -5.44 -5.28
N HIS A 74 11.52 -4.11 -5.33
CA HIS A 74 11.98 -3.29 -6.45
C HIS A 74 13.18 -2.44 -6.00
N PRO A 75 14.43 -2.91 -6.16
CA PRO A 75 15.60 -2.24 -5.61
C PRO A 75 15.88 -0.86 -6.24
N LEU A 76 15.34 -0.63 -7.44
CA LEU A 76 15.58 0.55 -8.25
C LEU A 76 14.36 1.46 -8.34
N GLY A 77 13.32 1.25 -7.52
CA GLY A 77 12.21 2.17 -7.53
C GLY A 77 11.07 1.81 -6.60
N THR A 78 10.30 2.83 -6.28
CA THR A 78 9.08 2.71 -5.49
C THR A 78 7.95 2.14 -6.34
N GLN A 79 7.03 1.42 -5.72
CA GLN A 79 5.80 0.96 -6.37
C GLN A 79 4.58 1.41 -5.57
N ALA A 80 3.60 1.97 -6.29
CA ALA A 80 2.36 2.46 -5.70
C ALA A 80 1.15 1.62 -6.13
N PHE A 81 0.24 1.34 -5.20
CA PHE A 81 -1.03 0.67 -5.45
C PHE A 81 -2.20 1.47 -4.89
N VAL A 82 -3.07 1.93 -5.80
CA VAL A 82 -4.28 2.71 -5.52
C VAL A 82 -5.52 1.93 -6.00
N PRO A 83 -6.45 1.52 -5.12
CA PRO A 83 -7.68 0.87 -5.54
C PRO A 83 -8.57 1.86 -6.30
N MET A 84 -9.11 1.45 -7.45
CA MET A 84 -9.87 2.35 -8.32
C MET A 84 -11.33 2.54 -7.88
N ASN A 85 -11.91 1.62 -7.11
CA ASN A 85 -13.30 1.70 -6.65
C ASN A 85 -13.45 1.58 -5.13
N GLY A 86 -12.39 1.88 -4.37
CA GLY A 86 -12.43 1.79 -2.90
C GLY A 86 -12.47 0.36 -2.37
N GLU A 87 -11.84 -0.58 -3.08
CA GLU A 87 -11.70 -1.95 -2.61
C GLU A 87 -10.72 -2.04 -1.43
N ALA A 88 -11.07 -2.85 -0.43
CA ALA A 88 -10.12 -3.27 0.59
C ALA A 88 -9.15 -4.31 0.02
N PHE A 89 -7.88 -4.20 0.40
CA PHE A 89 -6.83 -5.14 0.02
C PHE A 89 -5.88 -5.37 1.20
N VAL A 90 -5.16 -6.49 1.16
CA VAL A 90 -4.10 -6.79 2.13
C VAL A 90 -2.75 -6.50 1.49
N VAL A 91 -1.86 -5.86 2.24
CA VAL A 91 -0.45 -5.75 1.91
C VAL A 91 0.37 -6.51 2.95
N ILE A 92 1.37 -7.25 2.49
CA ILE A 92 2.33 -7.94 3.35
C ILE A 92 3.70 -7.39 3.01
N VAL A 93 4.42 -6.91 4.01
CA VAL A 93 5.70 -6.19 3.85
C VAL A 93 6.76 -6.70 4.80
N ALA A 94 8.01 -6.58 4.39
CA ALA A 94 9.17 -6.76 5.24
C ALA A 94 10.29 -5.80 4.81
N LEU A 95 11.12 -5.40 5.78
CA LEU A 95 12.40 -4.74 5.52
C LEU A 95 13.46 -5.80 5.18
N GLY A 96 14.67 -5.34 4.91
CA GLY A 96 15.84 -6.18 4.66
C GLY A 96 16.55 -5.79 3.37
N ASP A 97 17.84 -6.10 3.31
CA ASP A 97 18.68 -5.82 2.16
C ASP A 97 18.60 -7.02 1.19
N ASP A 98 19.58 -7.91 1.22
CA ASP A 98 19.67 -9.06 0.30
C ASP A 98 18.53 -10.07 0.44
N LYS A 99 17.89 -10.11 1.62
CA LYS A 99 16.76 -10.98 1.92
C LYS A 99 15.79 -10.28 2.89
N PRO A 100 14.50 -10.64 2.87
CA PRO A 100 13.53 -10.09 3.82
C PRO A 100 13.90 -10.48 5.26
N ASP A 101 13.95 -9.47 6.14
CA ASP A 101 14.04 -9.65 7.58
C ASP A 101 12.66 -10.02 8.13
N LEU A 102 12.49 -11.31 8.43
CA LEU A 102 11.23 -11.85 8.92
C LEU A 102 10.80 -11.27 10.28
N SER A 103 11.71 -10.65 11.05
CA SER A 103 11.34 -9.96 12.31
C SER A 103 10.50 -8.70 12.06
N THR A 104 10.66 -8.11 10.87
CA THR A 104 9.92 -6.94 10.39
C THR A 104 8.72 -7.32 9.53
N LEU A 105 8.44 -8.61 9.34
CA LEU A 105 7.31 -9.06 8.54
C LEU A 105 6.00 -8.60 9.18
N ARG A 106 5.16 -7.88 8.43
CA ARG A 106 3.86 -7.40 8.86
C ARG A 106 2.83 -7.58 7.75
N ALA A 107 1.57 -7.76 8.15
CA ALA A 107 0.43 -7.72 7.24
C ALA A 107 -0.51 -6.59 7.66
N PHE A 108 -0.97 -5.82 6.69
CA PHE A 108 -1.90 -4.72 6.88
C PHE A 108 -3.11 -4.88 5.97
N ILE A 109 -4.30 -4.49 6.44
CA ILE A 109 -5.53 -4.41 5.65
C ILE A 109 -5.93 -2.95 5.45
N SER A 110 -6.16 -2.55 4.20
CA SER A 110 -6.69 -1.23 3.89
C SER A 110 -8.18 -1.15 4.22
N ASN A 111 -8.63 0.03 4.65
CA ASN A 111 -10.02 0.26 5.06
C ASN A 111 -11.01 0.41 3.87
N GLY A 112 -10.54 0.30 2.62
CA GLY A 112 -11.34 0.52 1.40
C GLY A 112 -11.83 1.96 1.19
N ARG A 113 -11.56 2.89 2.13
CA ARG A 113 -12.06 4.27 2.08
C ARG A 113 -11.14 5.24 1.34
N ARG A 114 -10.27 4.73 0.45
CA ARG A 114 -9.24 5.43 -0.36
C ARG A 114 -7.80 5.33 0.14
N ALA A 115 -7.52 4.48 1.14
CA ALA A 115 -6.14 4.21 1.53
C ALA A 115 -5.41 3.43 0.44
N SER A 116 -4.31 4.01 -0.05
CA SER A 116 -3.41 3.43 -1.04
C SER A 116 -2.00 3.37 -0.42
N ILE A 117 -1.07 2.67 -1.05
CA ILE A 117 0.29 2.54 -0.51
C ILE A 117 1.35 2.84 -1.55
N ILE A 118 2.49 3.35 -1.10
CA ILE A 118 3.78 3.25 -1.79
C ILE A 118 4.68 2.35 -0.97
N THR A 119 5.29 1.36 -1.61
CA THR A 119 6.26 0.45 -0.99
C THR A 119 7.64 0.64 -1.61
N VAL A 120 8.68 0.67 -0.78
CA VAL A 120 10.10 0.82 -1.19
C VAL A 120 10.96 -0.40 -0.83
N MET A 121 10.36 -1.40 -0.18
CA MET A 121 11.00 -2.61 0.34
C MET A 121 10.36 -3.87 -0.24
N TYR A 122 10.40 -4.99 0.49
CA TYR A 122 9.70 -6.20 0.11
C TYR A 122 8.20 -6.04 0.35
N GLY A 123 7.37 -6.38 -0.64
CA GLY A 123 5.92 -6.26 -0.53
C GLY A 123 5.16 -7.10 -1.53
N ILE A 124 3.96 -7.56 -1.16
CA ILE A 124 2.96 -8.04 -2.12
C ILE A 124 1.58 -7.52 -1.74
N THR A 125 0.72 -7.29 -2.74
CA THR A 125 -0.69 -6.93 -2.54
C THR A 125 -1.62 -8.06 -2.92
N ARG A 126 -2.66 -8.29 -2.10
CA ARG A 126 -3.71 -9.28 -2.36
C ARG A 126 -5.07 -8.61 -2.27
N CYS A 127 -5.80 -8.63 -3.40
CA CYS A 127 -7.18 -8.19 -3.45
C CYS A 127 -8.06 -9.13 -2.60
N LEU A 128 -8.94 -8.57 -1.78
CA LEU A 128 -9.94 -9.33 -1.06
C LEU A 128 -11.24 -9.40 -1.87
N ARG A 129 -11.99 -10.51 -1.74
CA ARG A 129 -13.32 -10.58 -2.34
C ARG A 129 -14.16 -9.43 -1.80
N GLY A 130 -14.84 -8.71 -2.69
CA GLY A 130 -15.83 -7.69 -2.36
C GLY A 130 -17.02 -8.29 -1.61
N ARG A 131 -16.84 -8.56 -0.33
CA ARG A 131 -17.91 -8.56 0.66
C ARG A 131 -17.56 -7.42 1.59
N ARG A 132 -18.51 -6.51 1.79
CA ARG A 132 -18.49 -5.62 2.96
C ARG A 132 -18.13 -6.50 4.16
N LEU A 133 -16.88 -6.41 4.64
CA LEU A 133 -16.48 -7.09 5.85
C LEU A 133 -17.30 -6.43 6.97
N PRO A 134 -18.06 -7.20 7.78
CA PRO A 134 -18.67 -6.62 8.96
C PRO A 134 -17.52 -6.13 9.83
N ILE A 135 -17.56 -4.84 10.15
CA ILE A 135 -16.72 -4.22 11.15
C ILE A 135 -17.03 -4.98 12.46
N PHE A 136 -16.04 -5.63 13.05
CA PHE A 136 -16.11 -6.11 14.42
C PHE A 136 -15.82 -4.96 15.37
#